data_AF-A0A397UN48-F1
#
_entry.id   AF-A0A397UN48-F1
#
_cell.length_a   1.000
_cell.length_b   1.000
_cell.length_c   1.000
_cell.angle_alpha   90.00
_cell.angle_beta   90.00
_cell.angle_gamma   90.00
#
_symmetry.space_group_name_H-M   'P 1'
#
loop_
_entity.id
_entity.type
_entity.pdbx_description
1 polymer ?
#
loop_
_entity_poly.entity_id
_entity_poly.type
_entity_poly.pdbx_seq_one_letter_code
_entity_poly.pdbx_strand_id
1 'polypeptide(L)'
;MDDEKWTIKLNGTKSPLIGNTNNNNEVDDLDKIAKELCISKTDLLNNNIIKDICVKQIKIRHGNCIDAIQFFYKVTTNDKTYSIDGNKHGGSGGKGTIIKFEDGEYILAISGQYGNNLDRLKFINYIPSKKHVRLCTISGKHDSTLFDISPATGTVYACFFGKSNNLITNIGMYEGSIQNQSQQFQPQQLQQLSNLLFPSKPYDFPVLKQEIARLKYQELAPRTKAGDFEKVVDLLLDTQKQAIKNNDQLIQGQLIAYKSVLESKLTKDELQILLSKQTEINQLEENLANLQINLQ
;
A
#
# COMPACT_ATOMS: atom_id res chain seq x y z
N MET A 1 1.50 -22.10 -0.59
CA MET A 1 0.92 -20.77 -0.85
C MET A 1 1.00 -20.06 0.46
N ASP A 2 2.06 -19.27 0.65
CA ASP A 2 2.16 -18.41 1.82
C ASP A 2 1.37 -17.14 1.48
N ASP A 3 0.22 -16.97 2.12
CA ASP A 3 -0.57 -15.75 2.02
C ASP A 3 0.30 -14.60 2.55
N GLU A 4 0.71 -13.68 1.68
CA GLU A 4 1.44 -12.47 2.08
C GLU A 4 0.62 -11.75 3.16
N LYS A 5 1.13 -11.80 4.40
CA LYS A 5 0.45 -11.21 5.54
C LYS A 5 0.95 -9.78 5.73
N TRP A 6 0.17 -8.85 5.21
CA TRP A 6 0.38 -7.42 5.41
C TRP A 6 -0.10 -7.02 6.81
N THR A 7 0.74 -6.26 7.53
CA THR A 7 0.40 -5.70 8.84
C THR A 7 0.46 -4.18 8.78
N ILE A 8 -0.41 -3.51 9.51
CA ILE A 8 -0.48 -2.04 9.56
C ILE A 8 0.07 -1.58 10.89
N LYS A 9 1.20 -0.89 10.86
CA LYS A 9 1.81 -0.32 12.06
C LYS A 9 1.42 1.15 12.18
N LEU A 10 0.73 1.49 13.27
CA LEU A 10 0.35 2.86 13.57
C LEU A 10 1.60 3.75 13.64
N ASN A 11 1.61 4.88 12.93
CA ASN A 11 2.76 5.79 12.87
C ASN A 11 2.53 7.12 13.62
N GLY A 12 1.32 7.32 14.16
CA GLY A 12 0.95 8.51 14.92
C GLY A 12 0.64 9.77 14.10
N THR A 13 0.84 9.72 12.78
CA THR A 13 0.42 10.78 11.87
C THR A 13 -1.10 10.84 11.82
N LYS A 14 -1.63 12.06 11.89
CA LYS A 14 -3.06 12.35 11.72
C LYS A 14 -3.30 12.93 10.35
N SER A 15 -4.35 12.48 9.67
CA SER A 15 -4.89 13.19 8.51
C SER A 15 -5.35 14.60 8.90
N PRO A 16 -5.60 15.49 7.93
CA PRO A 16 -6.41 16.68 8.19
C PRO A 16 -7.76 16.29 8.81
N LEU A 17 -8.24 17.10 9.75
CA LEU A 17 -9.59 16.98 10.31
C LEU A 17 -10.56 17.73 9.39
N ILE A 18 -11.38 17.00 8.63
CA ILE A 18 -12.28 17.58 7.63
C ILE A 18 -13.69 17.66 8.17
N GLY A 19 -14.35 18.81 7.95
CA GLY A 19 -15.73 19.06 8.35
C GLY A 19 -15.94 20.50 8.81
N ASN A 20 -17.07 20.77 9.46
CA ASN A 20 -17.36 22.11 9.99
C ASN A 20 -16.50 22.43 11.24
N THR A 21 -16.01 23.67 11.38
CA THR A 21 -15.11 24.06 12.48
C THR A 21 -15.80 24.45 13.78
N ASN A 22 -17.14 24.54 13.82
CA ASN A 22 -17.87 25.13 14.94
C ASN A 22 -18.10 24.21 16.15
N ASN A 23 -17.77 22.93 16.05
CA ASN A 23 -17.91 21.98 17.16
C ASN A 23 -16.55 21.76 17.87
N ASN A 24 -16.56 21.64 19.20
CA ASN A 24 -15.37 21.43 20.03
C ASN A 24 -15.36 20.06 20.74
N ASN A 25 -16.39 19.23 20.56
CA ASN A 25 -16.46 17.91 21.17
C ASN A 25 -15.64 16.92 20.35
N GLU A 26 -14.35 16.86 20.64
CA GLU A 26 -13.41 15.94 20.02
C GLU A 26 -13.69 14.49 20.45
N VAL A 27 -13.48 13.58 19.50
CA VAL A 27 -13.60 12.16 19.71
C VAL A 27 -12.42 11.44 19.09
N ASP A 28 -11.94 10.40 19.75
CA ASP A 28 -10.72 9.70 19.33
C ASP A 28 -10.77 8.24 19.77
N ASP A 29 -10.82 7.32 18.81
CA ASP A 29 -10.87 5.89 19.11
C ASP A 29 -9.52 5.35 19.61
N LEU A 30 -8.43 6.08 19.42
CA LEU A 30 -7.14 5.71 20.01
C LEU A 30 -7.19 5.76 21.55
N ASP A 31 -8.02 6.63 22.14
CA ASP A 31 -8.22 6.67 23.59
C ASP A 31 -8.93 5.40 24.10
N LYS A 32 -9.90 4.89 23.33
CA LYS A 32 -10.58 3.63 23.63
C LYS A 32 -9.63 2.44 23.51
N ILE A 33 -8.80 2.42 22.47
CA ILE A 33 -7.77 1.38 22.28
C ILE A 33 -6.75 1.42 23.42
N ALA A 34 -6.27 2.60 23.81
CA ALA A 34 -5.34 2.81 24.93
C ALA A 34 -5.89 2.22 26.23
N LYS A 35 -7.15 2.57 26.55
CA LYS A 35 -7.85 2.08 27.72
C LYS A 35 -8.00 0.56 27.73
N GLU A 36 -8.37 -0.04 26.61
CA GLU A 36 -8.57 -1.49 26.50
C GLU A 36 -7.26 -2.27 26.64
N LEU A 37 -6.15 -1.67 26.20
CA LEU A 37 -4.81 -2.24 26.32
C LEU A 37 -4.12 -1.89 27.65
N CYS A 38 -4.77 -1.12 28.53
CA CYS A 38 -4.23 -0.64 29.81
C CYS A 38 -2.88 0.10 29.67
N ILE A 39 -2.73 0.91 28.61
CA ILE A 39 -1.52 1.68 28.31
C ILE A 39 -1.87 3.13 27.97
N SER A 40 -0.91 4.05 28.10
CA SER A 40 -1.15 5.43 27.71
C SER A 40 -1.21 5.59 26.19
N LYS A 41 -1.95 6.60 25.71
CA LYS A 41 -2.01 6.97 24.28
C LYS A 41 -0.63 7.31 23.72
N THR A 42 0.22 7.96 24.51
CA THR A 42 1.58 8.32 24.11
C THR A 42 2.44 7.07 23.94
N ASP A 43 2.34 6.10 24.86
CA ASP A 43 3.07 4.85 24.77
C ASP A 43 2.64 4.01 23.56
N LEU A 44 1.34 4.03 23.25
CA LEU A 44 0.80 3.40 22.04
C LEU A 44 1.49 3.87 20.76
N LEU A 45 1.75 5.17 20.66
CA LEU A 45 2.36 5.79 19.49
C LEU A 45 3.89 5.60 19.46
N ASN A 46 4.54 5.57 20.62
CA ASN A 46 6.00 5.64 20.69
C ASN A 46 6.70 4.28 20.91
N ASN A 47 6.05 3.31 21.55
CA ASN A 47 6.73 2.11 22.06
C ASN A 47 6.62 0.88 21.15
N ASN A 48 6.18 1.05 19.89
CA ASN A 48 6.04 -0.06 18.92
C ASN A 48 5.22 -1.25 19.49
N ILE A 49 4.26 -0.94 20.37
CA ILE A 49 3.44 -1.92 21.09
C ILE A 49 2.46 -2.57 20.13
N ILE A 50 1.78 -1.76 19.30
CA ILE A 50 0.92 -2.26 18.24
C ILE A 50 1.80 -2.75 17.08
N LYS A 51 1.70 -4.04 16.78
CA LYS A 51 2.31 -4.67 15.60
C LYS A 51 1.39 -4.63 14.39
N ASP A 52 0.09 -4.67 14.62
CA ASP A 52 -0.91 -4.65 13.57
C ASP A 52 -2.19 -4.00 14.08
N ILE A 53 -2.79 -3.11 13.30
CA ILE A 53 -4.12 -2.55 13.55
C ILE A 53 -4.93 -2.52 12.25
N CYS A 54 -6.04 -3.26 12.24
CA CYS A 54 -6.95 -3.30 11.10
C CYS A 54 -8.36 -2.89 11.50
N VAL A 55 -9.03 -2.14 10.64
CA VAL A 55 -10.48 -1.96 10.72
C VAL A 55 -11.15 -3.25 10.24
N LYS A 56 -12.06 -3.80 11.06
CA LYS A 56 -12.84 -5.00 10.73
C LYS A 56 -14.27 -4.70 10.33
N GLN A 57 -14.82 -3.63 10.89
CA GLN A 57 -16.18 -3.22 10.58
C GLN A 57 -16.35 -1.74 10.87
N ILE A 58 -17.24 -1.10 10.12
CA ILE A 58 -17.74 0.23 10.40
C ILE A 58 -19.26 0.15 10.42
N LYS A 59 -19.87 0.60 11.52
CA LYS A 59 -21.32 0.84 11.60
C LYS A 59 -21.56 2.32 11.44
N ILE A 60 -22.40 2.69 10.47
CA ILE A 60 -22.73 4.08 10.18
C ILE A 60 -24.24 4.24 10.23
N ARG A 61 -24.72 5.27 10.92
CA ARG A 61 -26.11 5.70 10.87
C ARG A 61 -26.20 6.97 10.07
N HIS A 62 -27.14 7.03 9.12
CA HIS A 62 -27.28 8.19 8.25
C HIS A 62 -28.74 8.42 7.85
N GLY A 63 -29.09 9.69 7.67
CA GLY A 63 -30.35 10.17 7.12
C GLY A 63 -30.05 11.28 6.12
N ASN A 64 -30.36 12.53 6.47
CA ASN A 64 -29.94 13.67 5.67
C ASN A 64 -28.43 13.96 5.81
N CYS A 65 -27.86 13.67 6.99
CA CYS A 65 -26.45 13.75 7.33
C CYS A 65 -25.99 12.42 7.97
N ILE A 66 -24.70 12.31 8.29
CA ILE A 66 -24.16 11.19 9.08
C ILE A 66 -24.47 11.41 10.56
N ASP A 67 -25.41 10.62 11.07
CA ASP A 67 -25.85 10.67 12.47
C ASP A 67 -24.84 10.08 13.43
N ALA A 68 -24.23 8.95 13.07
CA ALA A 68 -23.29 8.26 13.95
C ALA A 68 -22.32 7.35 13.20
N ILE A 69 -21.14 7.15 13.76
CA ILE A 69 -20.12 6.22 13.27
C ILE A 69 -19.54 5.44 14.46
N GLN A 70 -19.30 4.14 14.24
CA GLN A 70 -18.56 3.28 15.17
C GLN A 70 -17.64 2.35 14.39
N PHE A 71 -16.36 2.37 14.72
CA PHE A 71 -15.37 1.45 14.17
C PHE A 71 -15.17 0.24 15.07
N PHE A 72 -14.73 -0.86 14.46
CA PHE A 72 -14.39 -2.09 15.14
C PHE A 72 -13.00 -2.51 14.65
N TYR A 73 -12.10 -2.79 15.58
CA TYR A 73 -10.69 -2.98 15.30
C TYR A 73 -10.23 -4.38 15.67
N LYS A 74 -9.29 -4.91 14.89
CA LYS A 74 -8.40 -5.98 15.31
C LYS A 74 -7.05 -5.35 15.59
N VAL A 75 -6.58 -5.44 16.84
CA VAL A 75 -5.29 -4.87 17.27
C VAL A 75 -4.40 -6.00 17.77
N THR A 76 -3.23 -6.19 17.16
CA THR A 76 -2.24 -7.17 17.59
C THR A 76 -1.09 -6.44 18.26
N THR A 77 -0.81 -6.81 19.52
CA THR A 77 0.38 -6.37 20.26
C THR A 77 1.47 -7.45 20.22
N ASN A 78 2.56 -7.24 20.95
CA ASN A 78 3.61 -8.26 21.11
C ASN A 78 3.06 -9.60 21.62
N ASP A 79 2.06 -9.55 22.50
CA ASP A 79 1.68 -10.71 23.30
C ASP A 79 0.34 -11.32 22.86
N LYS A 80 -0.55 -10.49 22.29
CA LYS A 80 -1.94 -10.90 22.02
C LYS A 80 -2.61 -10.09 20.92
N THR A 81 -3.61 -10.70 20.29
CA THR A 81 -4.58 -10.01 19.43
C THR A 81 -5.88 -9.71 20.19
N TYR A 82 -6.35 -8.47 20.06
CA TYR A 82 -7.57 -7.94 20.66
C TYR A 82 -8.58 -7.64 19.56
N SER A 83 -9.85 -7.92 19.83
CA SER A 83 -10.98 -7.37 19.09
C SER A 83 -11.54 -6.23 19.93
N ILE A 84 -11.44 -5.00 19.44
CA ILE A 84 -11.78 -3.79 20.19
C ILE A 84 -12.92 -3.08 19.48
N ASP A 85 -14.02 -2.92 20.20
CA ASP A 85 -15.13 -2.08 19.78
C ASP A 85 -14.77 -0.62 20.06
N GLY A 86 -14.63 0.18 19.00
CA GLY A 86 -14.50 1.62 19.09
C GLY A 86 -15.75 2.25 19.72
N ASN A 87 -15.63 3.50 20.15
CA ASN A 87 -16.78 4.20 20.70
C ASN A 87 -17.79 4.50 19.59
N LYS A 88 -19.08 4.45 19.93
CA LYS A 88 -20.10 4.99 19.03
C LYS A 88 -20.14 6.50 19.20
N HIS A 89 -19.74 7.21 18.16
CA HIS A 89 -19.77 8.67 18.09
C HIS A 89 -21.04 9.12 17.37
N GLY A 90 -21.63 10.25 17.77
CA GLY A 90 -22.89 10.72 17.19
C GLY A 90 -24.15 10.18 17.88
N GLY A 91 -25.32 10.49 17.30
CA GLY A 91 -26.64 10.24 17.89
C GLY A 91 -27.27 8.89 17.55
N SER A 92 -28.60 8.80 17.74
CA SER A 92 -29.41 7.62 17.44
C SER A 92 -30.24 7.74 16.15
N GLY A 93 -30.16 8.87 15.45
CA GLY A 93 -30.89 9.14 14.20
C GLY A 93 -30.48 8.24 13.04
N GLY A 94 -31.15 8.41 11.90
CA GLY A 94 -30.82 7.75 10.64
C GLY A 94 -31.05 6.23 10.56
N LYS A 95 -30.81 5.68 9.37
CA LYS A 95 -30.80 4.23 9.09
C LYS A 95 -29.39 3.67 9.29
N GLY A 96 -29.29 2.50 9.90
CA GLY A 96 -28.02 1.79 10.07
C GLY A 96 -27.53 1.14 8.77
N THR A 97 -26.25 1.30 8.49
CA THR A 97 -25.48 0.62 7.43
C THR A 97 -24.23 0.02 8.04
N ILE A 98 -23.85 -1.18 7.58
CA ILE A 98 -22.69 -1.90 8.09
C ILE A 98 -21.74 -2.15 6.92
N ILE A 99 -20.49 -1.72 7.07
CA ILE A 99 -19.39 -2.05 6.18
C ILE A 99 -18.53 -3.08 6.88
N LYS A 100 -18.53 -4.33 6.40
CA LYS A 100 -17.62 -5.38 6.88
C LYS A 100 -16.37 -5.41 6.01
N PHE A 101 -15.22 -5.56 6.64
CA PHE A 101 -13.92 -5.65 5.99
C PHE A 101 -13.50 -7.10 5.87
N GLU A 102 -12.93 -7.47 4.74
CA GLU A 102 -12.27 -8.77 4.53
C GLU A 102 -10.92 -8.83 5.25
N ASP A 103 -10.34 -10.02 5.34
CA ASP A 103 -8.99 -10.16 5.88
C ASP A 103 -7.96 -9.50 4.94
N GLY A 104 -7.13 -8.62 5.51
CA GLY A 104 -6.18 -7.80 4.77
C GLY A 104 -6.79 -6.56 4.10
N GLU A 105 -8.11 -6.35 4.14
CA GLU A 105 -8.73 -5.14 3.59
C GLU A 105 -8.37 -3.91 4.44
N TYR A 106 -7.95 -2.83 3.80
CA TYR A 106 -7.62 -1.57 4.46
C TYR A 106 -8.13 -0.35 3.71
N ILE A 107 -8.26 0.76 4.42
CA ILE A 107 -8.81 2.02 3.90
C ILE A 107 -7.65 2.82 3.27
N LEU A 108 -7.73 3.02 1.96
CA LEU A 108 -6.78 3.82 1.18
C LEU A 108 -7.10 5.31 1.20
N ALA A 109 -8.38 5.66 1.14
CA ALA A 109 -8.80 7.05 1.07
C ALA A 109 -10.23 7.21 1.58
N ILE A 110 -10.56 8.43 1.96
CA ILE A 110 -11.90 8.83 2.36
C ILE A 110 -12.28 10.08 1.57
N SER A 111 -13.39 10.01 0.86
CA SER A 111 -14.00 11.18 0.23
C SER A 111 -15.42 11.38 0.74
N GLY A 112 -16.00 12.53 0.45
CA GLY A 112 -17.34 12.82 0.92
C GLY A 112 -17.78 14.24 0.66
N GLN A 113 -18.83 14.63 1.37
CA GLN A 113 -19.38 15.97 1.35
C GLN A 113 -19.71 16.41 2.78
N TYR A 114 -19.52 17.70 3.07
CA TYR A 114 -19.94 18.30 4.33
C TYR A 114 -20.46 19.72 4.13
N GLY A 115 -21.50 20.07 4.86
CA GLY A 115 -21.99 21.42 5.06
C GLY A 115 -21.78 21.84 6.52
N ASN A 116 -22.88 22.00 7.24
CA ASN A 116 -22.83 22.17 8.70
C ASN A 116 -22.46 20.89 9.44
N ASN A 117 -22.77 19.74 8.85
CA ASN A 117 -22.41 18.41 9.34
C ASN A 117 -21.83 17.59 8.18
N LEU A 118 -21.29 16.44 8.51
CA LEU A 118 -20.85 15.49 7.51
C LEU A 118 -22.08 14.89 6.81
N ASP A 119 -22.17 15.04 5.50
CA ASP A 119 -23.36 14.68 4.73
C ASP A 119 -23.19 13.34 4.02
N ARG A 120 -22.05 13.14 3.36
CA ARG A 120 -21.73 11.91 2.63
C ARG A 120 -20.34 11.43 2.97
N LEU A 121 -20.18 10.11 2.98
CA LEU A 121 -18.90 9.45 3.15
C LEU A 121 -18.71 8.37 2.12
N LYS A 122 -17.51 8.28 1.58
CA LYS A 122 -17.08 7.23 0.67
C LYS A 122 -15.73 6.74 1.14
N PHE A 123 -15.69 5.48 1.55
CA PHE A 123 -14.44 4.77 1.84
C PHE A 123 -13.96 4.09 0.57
N ILE A 124 -12.69 4.31 0.24
CA ILE A 124 -11.99 3.63 -0.84
C ILE A 124 -11.06 2.64 -0.16
N ASN A 125 -11.37 1.35 -0.29
CA ASN A 125 -10.65 0.27 0.36
C ASN A 125 -9.87 -0.54 -0.68
N TYR A 126 -8.79 -1.19 -0.25
CA TYR A 126 -8.06 -2.16 -1.07
C TYR A 126 -7.98 -3.51 -0.38
N ILE A 127 -8.19 -4.57 -1.17
CA ILE A 127 -8.13 -5.97 -0.74
C ILE A 127 -6.94 -6.62 -1.45
N PRO A 128 -5.78 -6.76 -0.77
CA PRO A 128 -4.55 -7.25 -1.39
C PRO A 128 -4.67 -8.64 -2.02
N SER A 129 -5.30 -9.58 -1.33
CA SER A 129 -5.48 -10.96 -1.79
C SER A 129 -6.26 -11.06 -3.10
N LYS A 130 -7.10 -10.06 -3.39
CA LYS A 130 -7.92 -9.97 -4.61
C LYS A 130 -7.38 -8.96 -5.62
N LYS A 131 -6.37 -8.17 -5.26
CA LYS A 131 -5.89 -7.01 -6.03
C LYS A 131 -7.05 -6.12 -6.47
N HIS A 132 -7.96 -5.82 -5.54
CA HIS A 132 -9.24 -5.18 -5.85
C HIS A 132 -9.48 -3.94 -4.98
N VAL A 133 -9.89 -2.85 -5.63
CA VAL A 133 -10.37 -1.63 -4.97
C VAL A 133 -11.88 -1.71 -4.78
N ARG A 134 -12.32 -1.60 -3.52
CA ARG A 134 -13.74 -1.61 -3.14
C ARG A 134 -14.19 -0.21 -2.71
N LEU A 135 -15.31 0.24 -3.28
CA LEU A 135 -15.92 1.52 -2.96
C LEU A 135 -17.13 1.32 -2.05
N CYS A 136 -17.12 1.97 -0.89
CA CYS A 136 -18.23 1.94 0.05
C CYS A 136 -18.80 3.35 0.23
N THR A 137 -19.87 3.66 -0.49
CA THR A 137 -20.54 4.96 -0.45
C THR A 137 -21.72 4.96 0.52
N ILE A 138 -21.76 5.97 1.38
CA ILE A 138 -22.85 6.32 2.29
C ILE A 138 -23.35 7.70 1.89
N SER A 139 -24.56 7.76 1.35
CA SER A 139 -25.14 8.99 0.81
C SER A 139 -26.15 9.59 1.79
N GLY A 140 -25.85 10.75 2.35
CA GLY A 140 -26.84 11.72 2.81
C GLY A 140 -27.40 12.57 1.66
N LYS A 141 -28.28 13.53 1.98
CA LYS A 141 -29.20 14.15 1.00
C LYS A 141 -28.90 15.60 0.60
N HIS A 142 -27.73 16.14 0.92
CA HIS A 142 -27.37 17.53 0.60
C HIS A 142 -26.20 17.65 -0.36
N ASP A 143 -26.23 18.65 -1.23
CA ASP A 143 -25.09 19.10 -2.03
C ASP A 143 -24.35 20.17 -1.24
N SER A 144 -23.15 19.82 -0.82
CA SER A 144 -22.31 20.64 0.05
C SER A 144 -20.84 20.54 -0.38
N THR A 145 -19.91 21.02 0.45
CA THR A 145 -18.49 21.08 0.11
C THR A 145 -17.93 19.67 -0.02
N LEU A 146 -17.43 19.35 -1.21
CA LEU A 146 -16.72 18.10 -1.49
C LEU A 146 -15.38 18.06 -0.76
N PHE A 147 -14.99 16.86 -0.34
CA PHE A 147 -13.62 16.61 0.12
C PHE A 147 -13.13 15.25 -0.34
N ASP A 148 -11.82 15.15 -0.44
CA ASP A 148 -11.06 13.93 -0.63
C ASP A 148 -9.81 14.03 0.24
N ILE A 149 -9.58 13.02 1.06
CA ILE A 149 -8.37 12.86 1.85
C ILE A 149 -7.76 11.49 1.57
N SER A 150 -6.47 11.54 1.29
CA SER A 150 -5.61 10.38 1.16
C SER A 150 -4.46 10.51 2.17
N PRO A 151 -4.00 9.40 2.74
CA PRO A 151 -2.87 9.39 3.66
C PRO A 151 -1.56 9.65 2.89
N ALA A 152 -0.45 9.80 3.61
CA ALA A 152 0.86 9.91 2.98
C ALA A 152 1.20 8.69 2.10
N THR A 153 2.09 8.87 1.13
CA THR A 153 2.55 7.76 0.28
C THR A 153 3.10 6.62 1.13
N GLY A 154 2.58 5.40 0.93
CA GLY A 154 2.99 4.20 1.67
C GLY A 154 2.31 4.01 3.02
N THR A 155 1.30 4.82 3.36
CA THR A 155 0.49 4.67 4.56
C THR A 155 -0.99 4.45 4.22
N VAL A 156 -1.75 4.02 5.22
CA VAL A 156 -3.20 3.73 5.14
C VAL A 156 -3.91 4.28 6.37
N TYR A 157 -5.23 4.42 6.30
CA TYR A 157 -6.01 4.83 7.47
C TYR A 157 -6.32 3.66 8.39
N ALA A 158 -5.99 3.83 9.67
CA ALA A 158 -5.98 2.75 10.67
C ALA A 158 -6.94 2.99 11.85
N CYS A 159 -7.05 4.22 12.35
CA CYS A 159 -7.86 4.53 13.55
C CYS A 159 -8.61 5.84 13.38
N PHE A 160 -9.83 5.94 13.90
CA PHE A 160 -10.70 7.11 13.73
C PHE A 160 -10.43 8.18 14.78
N PHE A 161 -10.48 9.44 14.35
CA PHE A 161 -10.71 10.56 15.25
C PHE A 161 -11.62 11.58 14.56
N GLY A 162 -12.20 12.49 15.31
CA GLY A 162 -13.16 13.43 14.73
C GLY A 162 -13.74 14.38 15.75
N LYS A 163 -14.90 14.93 15.38
CA LYS A 163 -15.73 15.73 16.26
C LYS A 163 -17.17 15.29 16.12
N SER A 164 -17.87 15.16 17.25
CA SER A 164 -19.26 14.71 17.24
C SER A 164 -20.07 15.27 18.40
N ASN A 165 -21.38 15.39 18.17
CA ASN A 165 -22.39 15.55 19.22
C ASN A 165 -23.53 14.57 18.90
N ASN A 166 -24.71 15.07 18.53
CA ASN A 166 -25.82 14.27 18.03
C ASN A 166 -25.62 13.83 16.57
N LEU A 167 -24.68 14.46 15.87
CA LEU A 167 -24.27 14.17 14.49
C LEU A 167 -22.74 14.14 14.41
N ILE A 168 -22.20 13.54 13.36
CA ILE A 168 -20.78 13.64 13.03
C ILE A 168 -20.55 14.97 12.29
N THR A 169 -19.71 15.82 12.84
CA THR A 169 -19.37 17.12 12.23
C THR A 169 -18.06 17.06 11.47
N ASN A 170 -17.10 16.27 11.96
CA ASN A 170 -15.77 16.14 11.37
C ASN A 170 -15.26 14.71 11.42
N ILE A 171 -14.44 14.38 10.43
CA ILE A 171 -13.74 13.10 10.32
C ILE A 171 -12.26 13.32 10.08
N GLY A 172 -11.46 12.50 10.74
CA GLY A 172 -10.03 12.34 10.52
C GLY A 172 -9.64 10.91 10.83
N MET A 173 -8.46 10.52 10.39
CA MET A 173 -7.93 9.18 10.62
C MET A 173 -6.44 9.24 10.98
N TYR A 174 -6.04 8.41 11.94
CA TYR A 174 -4.63 8.10 12.12
C TYR A 174 -4.15 7.23 10.98
N GLU A 175 -2.92 7.50 10.57
CA GLU A 175 -2.24 6.73 9.56
C GLU A 175 -1.46 5.56 10.18
N GLY A 176 -1.29 4.51 9.37
CA GLY A 176 -0.41 3.41 9.66
C GLY A 176 0.43 3.08 8.43
N SER A 177 1.69 2.76 8.65
CA SER A 177 2.56 2.25 7.61
C SER A 177 2.23 0.79 7.35
N ILE A 178 2.02 0.46 6.07
CA ILE A 178 1.92 -0.93 5.66
C ILE A 178 3.31 -1.56 5.81
N GLN A 179 3.37 -2.69 6.51
CA GLN A 179 4.55 -3.53 6.60
C GLN A 179 4.20 -4.87 5.96
N ASN A 180 4.94 -5.27 4.92
CA ASN A 180 4.90 -6.64 4.46
C ASN A 180 5.90 -7.46 5.29
N GLN A 181 5.56 -8.67 5.73
CA GLN A 181 6.51 -9.55 6.42
C GLN A 181 7.72 -9.92 5.53
N SER A 182 7.64 -9.72 4.21
CA SER A 182 8.75 -9.81 3.25
C SER A 182 9.57 -8.51 3.07
N GLN A 183 9.18 -7.40 3.69
CA GLN A 183 9.83 -6.07 3.57
C GLN A 183 10.75 -5.71 4.76
N GLN A 184 11.67 -6.59 5.12
CA GLN A 184 12.87 -6.14 5.86
C GLN A 184 13.94 -5.54 4.94
N PHE A 185 13.71 -5.47 3.61
CA PHE A 185 14.61 -4.84 2.66
C PHE A 185 13.88 -3.94 1.64
N GLN A 186 14.50 -2.79 1.33
CA GLN A 186 14.32 -1.96 0.12
C GLN A 186 13.50 -0.63 0.14
N PRO A 187 13.60 0.21 1.19
CA PRO A 187 13.53 1.67 0.97
C PRO A 187 14.93 2.29 0.78
N GLN A 188 15.92 1.75 1.49
CA GLN A 188 17.27 2.31 1.52
C GLN A 188 18.04 2.12 0.20
N GLN A 189 17.84 1.00 -0.50
CA GLN A 189 18.57 0.70 -1.74
C GLN A 189 18.12 1.57 -2.92
N LEU A 190 16.82 1.82 -3.05
CA LEU A 190 16.29 2.71 -4.11
C LEU A 190 16.65 4.18 -3.84
N GLN A 191 16.71 4.58 -2.57
CA GLN A 191 17.17 5.90 -2.17
C GLN A 191 18.69 6.06 -2.37
N GLN A 192 19.49 5.05 -2.02
CA GLN A 192 20.93 5.01 -2.31
C GLN A 192 21.20 5.08 -3.82
N LEU A 193 20.44 4.34 -4.64
CA LEU A 193 20.58 4.34 -6.09
C LEU A 193 20.15 5.67 -6.71
N SER A 194 19.05 6.26 -6.23
CA SER A 194 18.65 7.61 -6.64
C SER A 194 19.69 8.66 -6.26
N ASN A 195 20.29 8.55 -5.07
CA ASN A 195 21.38 9.45 -4.65
C ASN A 195 22.67 9.23 -5.47
N LEU A 196 22.87 8.03 -6.01
CA LEU A 196 24.00 7.72 -6.89
C LEU A 196 23.81 8.28 -8.30
N LEU A 197 22.61 8.09 -8.87
CA LEU A 197 22.27 8.54 -10.23
C LEU A 197 21.93 10.03 -10.28
N PHE A 198 21.40 10.58 -9.18
CA PHE A 198 20.99 11.98 -9.04
C PHE A 198 21.42 12.57 -7.69
N PRO A 199 22.73 12.82 -7.47
CA PRO A 199 23.27 13.23 -6.16
C PRO A 199 22.70 14.53 -5.60
N SER A 200 22.13 15.38 -6.46
CA SER A 200 21.61 16.71 -6.13
C SER A 200 20.09 16.83 -6.30
N LYS A 201 19.38 15.74 -6.57
CA LYS A 201 17.91 15.75 -6.72
C LYS A 201 17.24 14.91 -5.64
N PRO A 202 16.09 15.36 -5.11
CA PRO A 202 15.28 14.53 -4.24
C PRO A 202 14.80 13.28 -5.00
N TYR A 203 14.60 12.19 -4.28
CA TYR A 203 14.13 10.93 -4.84
C TYR A 203 12.83 11.13 -5.63
N ASP A 204 12.87 10.75 -6.91
CA ASP A 204 11.73 10.81 -7.83
C ASP A 204 11.67 9.48 -8.59
N PHE A 205 10.66 8.69 -8.28
CA PHE A 205 10.50 7.35 -8.83
C PHE A 205 10.20 7.34 -10.34
N PRO A 206 9.29 8.17 -10.88
CA PRO A 206 9.14 8.35 -12.33
C PRO A 206 10.44 8.66 -13.07
N VAL A 207 11.26 9.56 -12.53
CA VAL A 207 12.55 9.94 -13.12
C VAL A 207 13.55 8.79 -13.07
N LEU A 208 13.63 8.09 -11.92
CA LEU A 208 14.47 6.90 -11.76
C LEU A 208 14.05 5.78 -12.73
N LYS A 209 12.75 5.59 -12.93
CA LYS A 209 12.19 4.60 -13.86
C LYS A 209 12.52 4.92 -15.32
N GLN A 210 12.43 6.19 -15.72
CA GLN A 210 12.84 6.64 -17.06
C GLN A 210 14.34 6.45 -17.29
N GLU A 211 15.15 6.72 -16.27
CA GLU A 211 16.61 6.58 -16.36
C GLU A 211 17.04 5.11 -16.43
N ILE A 212 16.39 4.22 -15.68
CA ILE A 212 16.59 2.77 -15.81
C ILE A 212 16.21 2.30 -17.23
N ALA A 213 15.11 2.80 -17.78
CA ALA A 213 14.71 2.49 -19.16
C ALA A 213 15.73 3.03 -20.19
N ARG A 214 16.28 4.23 -19.96
CA ARG A 214 17.33 4.82 -20.78
C ARG A 214 18.63 4.02 -20.73
N LEU A 215 19.04 3.58 -19.55
CA LEU A 215 20.23 2.75 -19.33
C LEU A 215 20.09 1.38 -20.02
N LYS A 216 18.90 0.76 -19.99
CA LYS A 216 18.62 -0.45 -20.77
C LYS A 216 18.84 -0.22 -22.27
N TYR A 217 18.30 0.87 -22.79
CA TYR A 217 18.41 1.16 -24.23
C TYR A 217 19.82 1.57 -24.65
N GLN A 218 20.57 2.28 -23.80
CA GLN A 218 21.91 2.76 -24.15
C GLN A 218 23.05 1.79 -23.83
N GLU A 219 22.90 0.91 -22.83
CA GLU A 219 23.99 -0.01 -22.46
C GLU A 219 23.83 -1.41 -23.05
N LEU A 220 22.60 -1.88 -23.29
CA LEU A 220 22.36 -3.24 -23.79
C LEU A 220 22.19 -3.27 -25.31
N ALA A 221 21.45 -2.31 -25.88
CA ALA A 221 21.11 -2.32 -27.31
C ALA A 221 22.27 -2.05 -28.29
N PRO A 222 23.31 -1.23 -27.99
CA PRO A 222 24.35 -0.96 -29.00
C PRO A 222 25.40 -2.07 -29.13
N ARG A 223 25.41 -3.08 -28.24
CA ARG A 223 26.42 -4.15 -28.23
C ARG A 223 26.03 -5.40 -29.04
N THR A 224 24.87 -5.42 -29.68
CA THR A 224 24.38 -6.56 -30.47
C THR A 224 24.18 -6.21 -31.95
N LYS A 225 25.27 -5.91 -32.67
CA LYS A 225 25.25 -5.87 -34.14
C LYS A 225 25.37 -7.27 -34.72
N ALA A 226 24.28 -8.04 -34.75
CA ALA A 226 24.04 -9.15 -35.68
C ALA A 226 22.60 -9.65 -35.51
N GLY A 227 21.77 -9.52 -36.56
CA GLY A 227 20.32 -9.75 -36.51
C GLY A 227 19.82 -11.18 -36.21
N ASP A 228 20.73 -12.14 -35.97
CA ASP A 228 20.38 -13.48 -35.48
C ASP A 228 20.70 -13.68 -33.99
N PHE A 229 21.51 -12.81 -33.38
CA PHE A 229 21.88 -12.89 -31.96
C PHE A 229 20.80 -12.36 -31.03
N GLU A 230 20.10 -11.32 -31.48
CA GLU A 230 18.97 -10.73 -30.76
C GLU A 230 17.89 -11.80 -30.49
N LYS A 231 17.58 -12.62 -31.50
CA LYS A 231 16.64 -13.75 -31.34
C LYS A 231 17.12 -14.82 -30.36
N VAL A 232 18.42 -15.13 -30.32
CA VAL A 232 18.95 -16.15 -29.39
C VAL A 232 18.97 -15.61 -27.96
N VAL A 233 19.25 -14.32 -27.78
CA VAL A 233 19.16 -13.64 -26.47
C VAL A 233 17.70 -13.57 -26.03
N ASP A 234 16.77 -13.17 -26.91
CA ASP A 234 15.33 -13.14 -26.64
C ASP A 234 14.77 -14.53 -26.30
N LEU A 235 15.18 -15.57 -27.03
CA LEU A 235 14.81 -16.96 -26.70
C LEU A 235 15.39 -17.43 -25.36
N LEU A 236 16.64 -17.07 -25.05
CA LEU A 236 17.24 -17.37 -23.75
C LEU A 236 16.47 -16.65 -22.62
N LEU A 237 16.05 -15.42 -22.85
CA LEU A 237 15.25 -14.62 -21.91
C LEU A 237 13.87 -15.22 -21.65
N ASP A 238 13.13 -15.60 -22.70
CA ASP A 238 11.83 -16.24 -22.57
C ASP A 238 11.92 -17.61 -21.89
N THR A 239 12.98 -18.37 -22.20
CA THR A 239 13.22 -19.70 -21.61
C THR A 239 13.61 -19.60 -20.13
N GLN A 240 14.40 -18.60 -19.72
CA GLN A 240 14.71 -18.34 -18.31
C GLN A 240 13.47 -17.91 -17.51
N LYS A 241 12.62 -17.04 -18.09
CA LYS A 241 11.35 -16.64 -17.46
C LYS A 241 10.41 -17.83 -17.23
N GLN A 242 10.44 -18.82 -18.11
CA GLN A 242 9.67 -20.07 -17.94
C GLN A 242 10.30 -21.01 -16.89
N ALA A 243 11.64 -21.10 -16.84
CA ALA A 243 12.36 -21.92 -15.86
C ALA A 243 12.14 -21.50 -14.41
N ILE A 244 12.03 -20.19 -14.17
CA ILE A 244 11.78 -19.61 -12.83
C ILE A 244 10.36 -19.95 -12.35
N LYS A 245 9.40 -20.07 -13.27
CA LYS A 245 8.00 -20.38 -12.95
C LYS A 245 7.74 -21.87 -12.77
N ASN A 246 8.41 -22.71 -13.56
CA ASN A 246 8.25 -24.15 -13.55
C ASN A 246 9.64 -24.79 -13.52
N ASN A 247 9.99 -25.43 -12.40
CA ASN A 247 11.30 -26.05 -12.16
C ASN A 247 11.46 -27.35 -12.99
N ASP A 248 11.46 -27.22 -14.32
CA ASP A 248 11.37 -28.30 -15.30
C ASP A 248 12.76 -28.65 -15.89
N GLN A 249 13.08 -29.94 -15.90
CA GLN A 249 14.34 -30.50 -16.40
C GLN A 249 14.55 -30.27 -17.91
N LEU A 250 13.47 -30.17 -18.70
CA LEU A 250 13.54 -29.92 -20.13
C LEU A 250 14.02 -28.48 -20.44
N ILE A 251 13.57 -27.53 -19.61
CA ILE A 251 13.90 -26.10 -19.74
C ILE A 251 15.38 -25.87 -19.39
N GLN A 252 15.93 -26.62 -18.43
CA GLN A 252 17.36 -26.59 -18.10
C GLN A 252 18.23 -27.08 -19.27
N GLY A 253 17.79 -28.11 -20.01
CA GLY A 253 18.48 -28.59 -21.21
C GLY A 253 18.53 -27.55 -22.33
N GLN A 254 17.45 -26.78 -22.51
CA GLN A 254 17.37 -25.68 -23.49
C GLN A 254 18.29 -24.51 -23.11
N LEU A 255 18.33 -24.14 -21.82
CA LEU A 255 19.22 -23.09 -21.32
C LEU A 255 20.70 -23.41 -21.54
N ILE A 256 21.09 -24.67 -21.35
CA ILE A 256 22.45 -25.14 -21.62
C ILE A 256 22.79 -25.01 -23.11
N ALA A 257 21.87 -25.38 -24.00
CA ALA A 257 22.07 -25.28 -25.44
C ALA A 257 22.22 -23.82 -25.91
N TYR A 258 21.35 -22.91 -25.45
CA TYR A 258 21.45 -21.48 -25.78
C TYR A 258 22.72 -20.84 -25.22
N LYS A 259 23.11 -21.20 -23.99
CA LYS A 259 24.36 -20.73 -23.40
C LYS A 259 25.59 -21.21 -24.18
N SER A 260 25.60 -22.46 -24.63
CA SER A 260 26.68 -23.01 -25.46
C SER A 260 26.82 -22.29 -26.82
N VAL A 261 25.70 -21.88 -27.43
CA VAL A 261 25.72 -21.06 -28.66
C VAL A 261 26.32 -19.68 -28.41
N LEU A 262 26.03 -19.05 -27.27
CA LEU A 262 26.59 -17.74 -26.90
C LEU A 262 28.08 -17.83 -26.53
N GLU A 263 28.52 -18.90 -25.88
CA GLU A 263 29.93 -19.18 -25.55
C GLU A 263 30.82 -19.36 -26.80
N SER A 264 30.22 -19.67 -27.97
CA SER A 264 30.96 -19.78 -29.24
C SER A 264 31.38 -18.45 -29.85
N LYS A 265 30.79 -17.33 -29.38
CA LYS A 265 30.97 -15.99 -30.00
C LYS A 265 31.24 -14.86 -29.02
N LEU A 266 31.07 -15.09 -27.73
CA LEU A 266 31.42 -14.16 -26.66
C LEU A 266 32.55 -14.76 -25.84
N THR A 267 33.48 -13.93 -25.37
CA THR A 267 34.43 -14.39 -24.37
C THR A 267 33.69 -14.76 -23.08
N LYS A 268 34.26 -15.67 -22.29
CA LYS A 268 33.66 -16.13 -21.02
C LYS A 268 33.35 -14.95 -20.07
N ASP A 269 34.18 -13.91 -20.11
CA ASP A 269 34.02 -12.70 -19.31
C ASP A 269 32.90 -11.80 -19.84
N GLU A 270 32.80 -11.61 -21.15
CA GLU A 270 31.69 -10.86 -21.76
C GLU A 270 30.35 -11.55 -21.54
N LEU A 271 30.32 -12.87 -21.65
CA LEU A 271 29.12 -13.66 -21.37
C LEU A 271 28.71 -13.54 -19.91
N GLN A 272 29.67 -13.57 -18.97
CA GLN A 272 29.32 -13.41 -17.56
C GLN A 272 28.88 -12.00 -17.20
N ILE A 273 29.51 -10.98 -17.78
CA ILE A 273 29.07 -9.59 -17.60
C ILE A 273 27.64 -9.42 -18.15
N LEU A 274 27.35 -10.00 -19.31
CA LEU A 274 26.02 -9.94 -19.92
C LEU A 274 24.98 -10.69 -19.09
N LEU A 275 25.29 -11.90 -18.60
CA LEU A 275 24.39 -12.67 -17.72
C LEU A 275 24.17 -11.99 -16.36
N SER A 276 25.20 -11.36 -15.78
CA SER A 276 25.10 -10.63 -14.51
C SER A 276 24.24 -9.39 -14.66
N LYS A 277 24.52 -8.55 -15.68
CA LYS A 277 23.69 -7.37 -15.97
C LYS A 277 22.25 -7.76 -16.29
N GLN A 278 22.04 -8.85 -17.01
CA GLN A 278 20.70 -9.34 -17.33
C GLN A 278 19.94 -9.82 -16.10
N THR A 279 20.60 -10.49 -15.16
CA THR A 279 20.00 -10.91 -13.88
C THR A 279 19.55 -9.69 -13.07
N GLU A 280 20.41 -8.67 -13.00
CA GLU A 280 20.08 -7.40 -12.34
C GLU A 280 18.88 -6.72 -13.01
N ILE A 281 18.84 -6.69 -14.34
CA ILE A 281 17.72 -6.10 -15.11
C ILE A 281 16.41 -6.85 -14.90
N ASN A 282 16.44 -8.17 -14.89
CA ASN A 282 15.24 -8.98 -14.64
C ASN A 282 14.71 -8.75 -13.22
N GLN A 283 15.60 -8.68 -12.24
CA GLN A 283 15.23 -8.34 -10.86
C GLN A 283 14.61 -6.94 -10.77
N LEU A 284 15.15 -5.97 -11.52
CA LEU A 284 14.59 -4.63 -11.63
C LEU A 284 13.23 -4.61 -12.33
N GLU A 285 13.00 -5.43 -13.35
CA GLU A 285 11.70 -5.56 -14.03
C GLU A 285 10.64 -6.18 -13.13
N GLU A 286 10.98 -7.24 -12.39
CA GLU A 286 10.05 -7.81 -11.41
C GLU A 286 9.71 -6.80 -10.32
N ASN A 287 10.71 -6.08 -9.81
CA ASN A 287 10.49 -5.02 -8.83
C ASN A 287 9.61 -3.90 -9.41
N LEU A 288 9.81 -3.49 -10.66
CA LEU A 288 8.99 -2.47 -11.32
C LEU A 288 7.57 -2.96 -11.63
N ALA A 289 7.40 -4.21 -12.05
CA ALA A 289 6.09 -4.82 -12.30
C ALA A 289 5.29 -4.93 -11.00
N ASN A 290 5.96 -5.32 -9.91
CA ASN A 290 5.37 -5.33 -8.57
C ASN A 290 4.97 -3.92 -8.13
N LEU A 291 5.77 -2.89 -8.44
CA LEU A 291 5.44 -1.49 -8.17
C LEU A 291 4.29 -0.95 -9.06
N GLN A 292 4.18 -1.38 -10.32
CA GLN A 292 3.08 -0.98 -11.21
C GLN A 292 1.74 -1.61 -10.85
N ILE A 293 1.76 -2.86 -10.35
CA ILE A 293 0.58 -3.52 -9.78
C ILE A 293 0.11 -2.77 -8.51
N ASN A 294 1.03 -2.09 -7.80
CA ASN A 294 0.72 -1.29 -6.60
C ASN A 294 0.30 0.16 -6.90
N LEU A 295 0.24 0.56 -8.19
CA LEU A 295 -0.10 1.93 -8.64
C LEU A 295 -1.38 2.00 -9.51
N GLN A 296 -2.05 0.87 -9.78
CA GLN A 296 -3.37 0.78 -10.44
C GLN A 296 -4.43 0.32 -9.45
#